data_AF-A0A956IUI2-F1
#
_entry.id   AF-A0A956IUI2-F1
#
_cell.length_a   1.000
_cell.length_b   1.000
_cell.length_c   1.000
_cell.angle_alpha   90.00
_cell.angle_beta   90.00
_cell.angle_gamma   90.00
#
_symmetry.space_group_name_H-M   'P 1'
#
loop_
_entity.id
_entity.type
_entity.pdbx_description
1 polymer ?
#
loop_
_entity_poly.entity_id
_entity_poly.type
_entity_poly.pdbx_seq_one_letter_code
_entity_poly.pdbx_strand_id
1 'polypeptide(L)'
;MLVTGPTDDGKGMNVLRAKDDTLQIGAMRPLEEGKPILGELVKLKPRTESPALFDVETHLPNPVQGKAKRSDPSARPTSAGPAQVATDTYRTGWDRIYRRSGKKSLPN
;
A
#
# COMPACT_ATOMS: atom_id res chain seq x y z
N MET A 1 13.01 -6.00 -13.98
CA MET A 1 12.06 -7.10 -13.74
C MET A 1 12.11 -8.05 -14.92
N LEU A 2 12.16 -9.34 -14.66
CA LEU A 2 12.12 -10.42 -15.65
C LEU A 2 10.71 -10.97 -15.72
N VAL A 3 10.18 -11.14 -16.94
CA VAL A 3 8.89 -11.78 -17.18
C VAL A 3 9.13 -13.25 -17.53
N THR A 4 8.51 -14.18 -16.80
CA THR A 4 8.79 -15.62 -16.94
C THR A 4 7.71 -16.37 -17.74
N GLY A 5 6.50 -15.83 -17.83
CA GLY A 5 5.40 -16.43 -18.59
C GLY A 5 4.03 -15.99 -18.09
N PRO A 6 2.92 -16.49 -18.68
CA PRO A 6 1.58 -16.22 -18.20
C PRO A 6 1.30 -16.88 -16.84
N THR A 7 0.34 -16.34 -16.10
CA THR A 7 -0.25 -16.99 -14.91
C THR A 7 -1.13 -18.18 -15.32
N ASP A 8 -1.42 -19.08 -14.37
CA ASP A 8 -2.26 -20.27 -14.62
C ASP A 8 -3.66 -19.92 -15.14
N ASP A 9 -4.21 -18.77 -14.73
CA ASP A 9 -5.50 -18.26 -15.20
C ASP A 9 -5.42 -17.47 -16.51
N GLY A 10 -4.22 -17.28 -17.07
CA GLY A 10 -3.96 -16.55 -18.31
C GLY A 10 -4.25 -15.05 -18.27
N LYS A 11 -4.60 -14.49 -17.10
CA LYS A 11 -5.02 -13.08 -16.95
C LYS A 11 -3.88 -12.14 -16.55
N GLY A 12 -2.66 -12.67 -16.40
CA GLY A 12 -1.50 -11.92 -15.98
C GLY A 12 -0.20 -12.60 -16.37
N MET A 13 0.90 -12.03 -15.89
CA MET A 13 2.25 -12.52 -16.16
C MET A 13 2.95 -12.80 -14.83
N ASN A 14 3.62 -13.94 -14.74
CA ASN A 14 4.56 -14.27 -13.67
C ASN A 14 5.86 -13.47 -13.86
N VAL A 15 6.37 -12.92 -12.75
CA VAL A 15 7.48 -11.98 -12.76
C VAL A 15 8.47 -12.25 -11.64
N LEU A 16 9.74 -11.97 -11.93
CA LEU A 16 10.83 -11.95 -10.97
C LEU A 16 11.42 -10.53 -10.91
N ARG A 17 11.50 -9.95 -9.72
CA ARG A 17 12.02 -8.60 -9.51
C ARG A 17 13.08 -8.58 -8.43
N ALA A 18 14.25 -8.05 -8.75
CA ALA A 18 15.20 -7.59 -7.75
C ALA A 18 14.83 -6.17 -7.30
N LYS A 19 14.71 -5.95 -5.99
CA LYS A 19 14.41 -4.64 -5.37
C LYS A 19 14.98 -4.61 -3.95
N ASP A 20 15.69 -3.54 -3.60
CA ASP A 20 16.27 -3.35 -2.25
C ASP A 20 17.09 -4.57 -1.77
N ASP A 21 17.90 -5.15 -2.65
CA ASP A 21 18.71 -6.36 -2.41
C ASP A 21 17.89 -7.64 -2.10
N THR A 22 16.58 -7.59 -2.34
CA THR A 22 15.68 -8.74 -2.21
C THR A 22 15.15 -9.18 -3.56
N LEU A 23 15.00 -10.48 -3.71
CA LEU A 23 14.35 -11.09 -4.86
C LEU A 23 12.87 -11.31 -4.53
N GLN A 24 11.98 -10.74 -5.33
CA GLN A 24 10.53 -10.88 -5.20
C GLN A 24 9.98 -11.68 -6.38
N ILE A 25 9.16 -12.67 -6.05
CA ILE A 25 8.37 -13.46 -7.01
C ILE A 25 6.93 -12.99 -6.90
N GLY A 26 6.25 -12.79 -8.03
CA GLY A 26 4.84 -12.41 -8.02
C GLY A 26 4.19 -12.53 -9.38
N ALA A 27 2.94 -12.08 -9.44
CA ALA A 27 2.17 -11.97 -10.66
C ALA A 27 1.79 -10.51 -10.90
N MET A 28 1.96 -10.05 -12.14
CA MET A 28 1.49 -8.77 -12.62
C MET A 28 0.18 -8.94 -13.38
N ARG A 29 -0.79 -8.06 -13.14
CA ARG A 29 -2.06 -8.01 -13.87
C ARG A 29 -2.29 -6.60 -14.43
N PRO A 30 -2.96 -6.47 -15.59
CA PRO A 30 -3.42 -5.18 -16.08
C PRO A 30 -4.32 -4.47 -15.07
N LEU A 31 -4.29 -3.14 -15.06
CA LEU A 31 -5.26 -2.35 -14.31
C LEU A 31 -6.62 -2.41 -14.99
N GLU A 32 -7.67 -2.59 -14.18
CA GLU A 32 -9.04 -2.57 -14.63
C GLU A 32 -9.81 -1.49 -13.87
N GLU A 33 -10.55 -0.67 -14.59
CA GLU A 33 -11.35 0.40 -13.99
C GLU A 33 -12.41 -0.17 -13.04
N GLY A 34 -12.61 0.50 -11.91
CA GLY A 34 -13.55 0.07 -10.87
C GLY A 34 -13.07 -1.10 -10.00
N LYS A 35 -11.93 -1.75 -10.32
CA LYS A 35 -11.33 -2.79 -9.48
C LYS A 35 -10.30 -2.21 -8.51
N PRO A 36 -10.19 -2.75 -7.29
CA PRO A 36 -9.18 -2.33 -6.34
C PRO A 36 -7.78 -2.72 -6.81
N ILE A 37 -6.79 -1.87 -6.51
CA ILE A 37 -5.38 -2.18 -6.72
C ILE A 37 -4.92 -3.10 -5.59
N LEU A 38 -4.47 -4.30 -5.93
CA LEU A 38 -3.93 -5.27 -4.99
C LEU A 38 -2.40 -5.28 -5.09
N GLY A 39 -1.71 -4.74 -4.09
CA GLY A 39 -0.25 -4.72 -4.02
C GLY A 39 0.37 -3.42 -4.56
N GLU A 40 1.29 -3.54 -5.51
CA GLU A 40 2.08 -2.42 -6.05
C GLU A 40 1.60 -2.04 -7.47
N LEU A 41 1.43 -0.74 -7.73
CA LEU A 41 1.22 -0.25 -9.10
C LEU A 41 2.56 0.14 -9.72
N VAL A 42 2.88 -0.50 -10.83
CA VAL A 42 4.13 -0.28 -11.55
C VAL A 42 3.88 0.01 -13.03
N LYS A 43 4.77 0.80 -13.61
CA LYS A 43 4.90 1.02 -15.05
C LYS A 43 6.15 0.32 -15.54
N LEU A 44 6.00 -0.45 -16.62
CA LEU A 44 7.10 -1.17 -17.25
C LEU A 44 7.61 -0.41 -18.47
N LYS A 45 8.94 -0.37 -18.63
CA LYS A 45 9.60 0.07 -19.87
C LYS A 45 10.46 -1.09 -20.37
N PRO A 46 10.23 -1.59 -21.60
CA PRO A 46 11.03 -2.67 -22.15
C PRO A 46 12.47 -2.21 -22.31
N ARG A 47 13.40 -3.11 -22.03
CA ARG A 47 14.83 -2.88 -22.21
C ARG A 47 15.27 -3.30 -23.61
N THR A 48 16.17 -2.52 -24.21
CA THR A 48 16.64 -2.80 -25.58
C THR A 48 17.56 -4.01 -25.64
N GLU A 49 18.30 -4.29 -24.56
CA GLU A 49 19.24 -5.42 -24.51
C GLU A 49 18.56 -6.79 -24.38
N SER A 50 17.31 -6.85 -23.90
CA SER A 50 16.60 -8.11 -23.74
C SER A 50 15.08 -7.91 -23.75
N PRO A 51 14.33 -8.62 -24.62
CA PRO A 51 12.88 -8.49 -24.69
C PRO A 51 12.15 -9.00 -23.45
N ALA A 52 12.81 -9.81 -22.61
CA ALA A 52 12.23 -10.34 -21.38
C ALA A 52 12.47 -9.44 -20.16
N LEU A 53 13.33 -8.42 -20.29
CA LEU A 53 13.69 -7.50 -19.20
C LEU A 53 13.00 -6.16 -19.34
N PHE A 54 12.50 -5.67 -18.22
CA PHE A 54 11.77 -4.42 -18.12
C PHE A 54 12.30 -3.58 -16.95
N ASP A 55 12.49 -2.29 -17.19
CA ASP A 55 12.63 -1.30 -16.13
C ASP A 55 11.28 -1.05 -15.47
N VAL A 56 11.31 -0.87 -14.14
CA VAL A 56 10.12 -0.75 -13.32
C VAL A 56 10.10 0.60 -12.64
N GLU A 57 9.06 1.38 -12.93
CA GLU A 57 8.76 2.64 -12.26
C GLU A 57 7.55 2.42 -11.33
N THR A 58 7.72 2.63 -10.02
CA THR A 58 6.67 2.40 -9.02
C THR A 58 5.84 3.67 -8.83
N HIS A 59 4.53 3.61 -9.12
CA HIS A 59 3.59 4.72 -8.92
C HIS A 59 2.87 4.64 -7.57
N LEU A 60 2.55 3.42 -7.10
CA LEU A 60 1.93 3.19 -5.79
C LEU A 60 2.65 2.04 -5.09
N PRO A 61 3.28 2.26 -3.92
CA PRO A 61 3.96 1.21 -3.18
C PRO A 61 2.95 0.23 -2.56
N ASN A 62 3.37 -1.02 -2.34
CA ASN A 62 2.54 -1.99 -1.64
C ASN A 62 2.30 -1.54 -0.18
N PRO A 63 1.04 -1.34 0.25
CA PRO A 63 0.72 -0.85 1.59
C PRO A 63 1.13 -1.83 2.70
N VAL A 64 1.27 -3.12 2.40
CA VAL A 64 1.70 -4.15 3.37
C VAL A 64 3.22 -4.09 3.59
N GLN A 65 4.01 -3.85 2.53
CA GLN A 65 5.47 -3.76 2.65
C GLN A 65 5.92 -2.43 3.28
N GLY A 66 5.13 -1.37 3.17
CA GLY A 66 5.41 -0.06 3.80
C GLY A 66 5.40 -0.07 5.33
N LYS A 67 4.90 -1.14 5.98
CA LYS A 67 4.91 -1.30 7.44
C LYS A 67 6.10 -2.11 7.98
N ALA A 68 6.93 -2.70 7.10
CA ALA A 68 8.07 -3.51 7.52
C ALA A 68 9.27 -2.71 8.07
N LYS A 69 9.21 -1.38 8.07
CA LYS A 69 10.16 -0.49 8.78
C LYS A 69 9.48 0.29 9.91
N ARG A 70 8.96 -0.40 10.93
CA ARG A 70 8.96 0.06 12.34
C ARG A 70 9.12 -1.15 13.25
N SER A 71 10.35 -1.34 13.71
CA SER A 71 10.71 -2.21 14.81
C SER A 71 10.14 -1.65 16.11
N ASP A 72 8.97 -2.15 16.54
CA ASP A 72 8.59 -2.20 17.96
C ASP A 72 7.55 -3.32 18.18
N PRO A 73 7.92 -4.45 18.82
CA PRO A 73 6.97 -5.50 19.21
C PRO A 73 5.89 -5.04 20.21
N SER A 74 6.08 -3.86 20.84
CA SER A 74 5.13 -3.24 21.76
C SER A 74 4.06 -2.37 21.08
N ALA A 75 4.09 -2.23 19.75
CA ALA A 75 3.09 -1.43 19.03
C ALA A 75 1.74 -2.17 18.98
N ARG A 76 0.95 -2.02 20.06
CA ARG A 76 -0.46 -2.41 20.11
C ARG A 76 -1.19 -1.77 18.93
N PRO A 77 -2.05 -2.48 18.18
CA PRO A 77 -2.88 -1.85 17.15
C PRO A 77 -3.74 -0.79 17.82
N THR A 78 -3.37 0.48 17.65
CA THR A 78 -4.08 1.63 18.21
C THR A 78 -5.30 1.96 17.36
N SER A 79 -6.26 1.04 17.29
CA SER A 79 -7.69 1.35 17.19
C SER A 79 -8.49 0.07 16.98
N ALA A 80 -9.13 -0.41 18.04
CA ALA A 80 -10.31 -1.27 17.93
C ALA A 80 -11.51 -0.42 17.49
N GLY A 81 -11.46 0.11 16.27
CA GLY A 81 -12.46 1.01 15.71
C GLY A 81 -12.53 0.89 14.19
N PRO A 82 -13.65 1.33 13.58
CA PRO A 82 -13.79 1.36 12.13
C PRO A 82 -12.66 2.17 11.49
N ALA A 83 -12.32 1.83 10.25
CA ALA A 83 -11.22 2.44 9.52
C ALA A 83 -11.30 3.98 9.55
N GLN A 84 -10.27 4.62 10.12
CA GLN A 84 -10.21 6.08 10.19
C GLN A 84 -9.76 6.62 8.82
N VAL A 85 -10.73 6.96 7.97
CA VAL A 85 -10.53 7.57 6.63
C VAL A 85 -10.12 9.04 6.68
N ALA A 86 -10.09 9.63 7.87
CA ALA A 86 -9.64 11.00 8.09
C ALA A 86 -8.13 11.05 8.38
N THR A 87 -7.44 11.97 7.72
CA THR A 87 -6.07 12.34 8.10
C THR A 87 -6.02 12.85 9.54
N ASP A 88 -4.85 12.72 10.19
CA ASP A 88 -4.66 13.23 11.57
C ASP A 88 -4.97 14.74 11.67
N THR A 89 -4.70 15.49 10.61
CA THR A 89 -5.01 16.92 10.52
C THR A 89 -6.52 17.19 10.51
N TYR A 90 -7.30 16.41 9.76
CA TYR A 90 -8.76 16.52 9.77
C TYR A 90 -9.32 16.18 11.15
N ARG A 91 -8.83 15.10 11.78
CA ARG A 91 -9.29 14.70 13.12
C ARG A 91 -8.96 15.74 14.18
N THR A 92 -7.76 16.30 14.13
CA THR A 92 -7.32 17.37 15.05
C THR A 92 -8.19 18.62 14.91
N GLY A 93 -8.52 19.01 13.67
CA GLY A 93 -9.46 20.11 13.40
C GLY A 93 -10.86 19.82 13.94
N TRP A 94 -11.35 18.59 13.75
CA TRP A 94 -12.65 18.15 14.24
C TRP A 94 -12.74 18.17 15.77
N ASP A 95 -11.75 17.61 16.46
CA ASP A 95 -11.72 17.62 17.93
C ASP A 95 -11.64 19.05 18.48
N ARG A 96 -10.94 19.96 17.78
CA ARG A 96 -10.90 21.38 18.18
C ARG A 96 -12.26 22.07 18.13
N ILE A 97 -13.09 21.72 17.14
CA ILE A 97 -14.42 22.33 16.95
C ILE A 97 -15.44 21.70 17.90
N TYR A 98 -15.41 20.37 18.06
CA TYR A 98 -16.51 19.62 18.67
C TYR A 98 -16.22 19.07 20.07
N ARG A 99 -14.96 19.04 20.54
CA ARG A 99 -14.62 18.48 21.88
C ARG A 99 -14.89 19.44 23.05
N ARG A 100 -15.42 20.64 22.80
CA ARG A 100 -15.91 21.56 23.85
C ARG A 100 -17.39 21.32 24.14
N SER A 101 -17.72 20.16 24.70
CA SER A 101 -18.87 20.07 25.60
C SER A 101 -18.66 18.94 26.62
N GLY A 102 -18.87 19.26 27.91
CA GLY A 102 -18.99 18.24 28.95
C GLY A 102 -18.05 18.34 30.15
N LYS A 103 -17.93 19.49 30.81
CA LYS A 103 -17.82 19.56 32.28
C LYS A 103 -18.51 20.82 32.81
N LYS A 104 -19.83 20.75 33.04
CA LYS A 104 -20.48 21.59 34.05
C LYS A 104 -20.27 20.87 35.38
N SER A 105 -19.38 21.38 36.23
CA SER A 105 -19.35 21.00 37.64
C SER A 105 -20.65 21.47 38.27
N LEU A 106 -21.44 20.54 38.81
CA LEU A 106 -22.56 20.89 39.69
C LEU A 106 -21.97 21.35 41.05
N PRO A 107 -22.43 22.48 41.61
CA PRO A 107 -22.02 22.90 42.95
C PRO A 107 -22.57 21.93 44.01
N ASN A 108 -21.77 21.72 45.07
CA ASN A 108 -22.08 20.87 46.23
C ASN A 108 -23.36 21.27 46.96
#